data_AF-A0A7Y8IGX8-F1
#
_entry.id   AF-A0A7Y8IGX8-F1
#
_cell.length_a   1.000
_cell.length_b   1.000
_cell.length_c   1.000
_cell.angle_alpha   90.00
_cell.angle_beta   90.00
_cell.angle_gamma   90.00
#
_symmetry.space_group_name_H-M   'P 1'
#
loop_
_entity.id
_entity.type
_entity.pdbx_description
1 polymer ?
#
loop_
_entity_poly.entity_id
_entity_poly.type
_entity_poly.pdbx_seq_one_letter_code
_entity_poly.pdbx_strand_id
1 'polypeptide(L)'
;MDDNVHNTYAKELVPMAVGYSAALLNNFFRGRIEITLPPKGVYAQTENREQGFTRVTLLAKNTTPDEEEMTNGSIELVVRYKKTLNNQDPFQPYPVPTEDSFSYIVAPLLDPNINSIPRSQPIELVFDLSQNPLPVNITDLSFQVVYKGVLGQEEGAVAVGFKDVSEPTPIDIYNDMDRVCLNGSWYAAGSPEAIAQVDLDHDGIAEPGEGDVYPHDLKDLYIRFSSAASPQNASSTEYNLHIPLLVAGDYFIRRVFVLSDYEFSYGFISQVLKRDVDPFTHASYGPTIYPYKGLKNQTEPGTPERCAALNVPYPCNIRYYPDEFNLLRGQQLWEWVVFPNLSYPPGSSCPLE
;
A
#
# COMPACT_ATOMS: atom_id res chain seq x y z
N MET A 1 15.70 45.66 35.39
CA MET A 1 15.30 44.38 35.99
C MET A 1 16.53 43.78 36.63
N ASP A 2 16.40 43.20 37.82
CA ASP A 2 17.50 42.54 38.55
C ASP A 2 17.49 41.03 38.28
N ASP A 3 18.63 40.37 38.37
CA ASP A 3 18.85 38.95 38.12
C ASP A 3 17.90 38.02 38.91
N ASN A 4 17.43 38.44 40.08
CA ASN A 4 16.41 37.72 40.85
C ASN A 4 15.05 37.72 40.15
N VAL A 5 14.65 38.82 39.50
CA VAL A 5 13.41 38.90 38.72
C VAL A 5 13.48 37.98 37.50
N HIS A 6 14.63 37.91 36.83
CA HIS A 6 14.85 36.99 35.72
C HIS A 6 14.87 35.52 36.17
N ASN A 7 15.48 35.22 37.32
CA ASN A 7 15.48 33.87 37.91
C ASN A 7 14.09 33.40 38.31
N THR A 8 13.28 34.25 38.94
CA THR A 8 11.89 33.92 39.28
C THR A 8 11.02 33.75 38.03
N TYR A 9 11.19 34.61 37.00
CA TYR A 9 10.51 34.44 35.72
C TYR A 9 10.82 33.09 35.07
N ALA A 10 12.10 32.72 35.02
CA ALA A 10 12.54 31.48 34.39
C ALA A 10 12.14 30.23 35.18
N LYS A 11 12.14 30.28 36.52
CA LYS A 11 11.85 29.12 37.37
C LYS A 11 10.36 28.89 37.63
N GLU A 12 9.54 29.94 37.61
CA GLU A 12 8.14 29.83 38.05
C GLU A 12 7.16 30.18 36.93
N LEU A 13 7.32 31.36 36.31
CA LEU A 13 6.35 31.86 35.32
C LEU A 13 6.41 31.11 33.99
N VAL A 14 7.61 30.74 33.51
CA VAL A 14 7.75 29.96 32.27
C VAL A 14 7.14 28.56 32.42
N PRO A 15 7.46 27.76 33.46
CA PRO A 15 6.80 26.47 33.67
C PRO A 15 5.28 26.57 33.83
N MET A 16 4.77 27.59 34.53
CA MET A 16 3.32 27.79 34.64
C MET A 16 2.66 28.14 33.30
N ALA A 17 3.26 29.04 32.52
CA ALA A 17 2.75 29.37 31.19
C ALA A 17 2.73 28.14 30.27
N VAL A 18 3.80 27.33 30.29
CA VAL A 18 3.86 26.05 29.58
C VAL A 18 2.77 25.09 30.07
N GLY A 19 2.55 25.00 31.38
CA GLY A 19 1.50 24.17 31.97
C GLY A 19 0.09 24.60 31.54
N TYR A 20 -0.21 25.90 31.55
CA TYR A 20 -1.49 26.43 31.08
C TYR A 20 -1.69 26.23 29.58
N SER A 21 -0.66 26.46 28.76
CA SER A 21 -0.72 26.19 27.33
C SER A 21 -0.93 24.70 27.05
N ALA A 22 -0.24 23.81 27.77
CA ALA A 22 -0.42 22.37 27.63
C ALA A 22 -1.83 21.92 28.05
N ALA A 23 -2.37 22.46 29.15
CA ALA A 23 -3.73 22.17 29.59
C ALA A 23 -4.78 22.67 28.57
N LEU A 24 -4.57 23.87 28.01
CA LEU A 24 -5.43 24.43 26.98
C LEU A 24 -5.39 23.60 25.69
N LEU A 25 -4.20 23.21 25.24
CA LEU A 25 -4.02 22.34 24.06
C LEU A 25 -4.65 20.97 24.30
N ASN A 26 -4.42 20.36 25.46
CA ASN A 26 -5.03 19.08 25.80
C ASN A 26 -6.56 19.18 25.84
N ASN A 27 -7.11 20.30 26.31
CA ASN A 27 -8.55 20.51 26.34
C ASN A 27 -9.13 20.63 24.92
N PHE A 28 -8.56 21.50 24.08
CA PHE A 28 -9.05 21.72 22.71
C PHE A 28 -8.81 20.54 21.76
N PHE A 29 -7.76 19.76 21.97
CA PHE A 29 -7.38 18.62 21.12
C PHE A 29 -7.60 17.26 21.78
N ARG A 30 -8.53 17.17 22.75
CA ARG A 30 -8.82 15.90 23.43
C ARG A 30 -9.55 14.88 22.55
N GLY A 31 -10.26 15.34 21.53
CA GLY A 31 -11.03 14.49 20.64
C GLY A 31 -10.14 13.51 19.86
N ARG A 32 -10.51 12.23 19.86
CA ARG A 32 -9.75 11.16 19.20
C ARG A 32 -10.58 10.49 18.12
N ILE A 33 -9.99 10.38 16.94
CA ILE A 33 -10.59 9.68 15.80
C ILE A 33 -9.65 8.53 15.44
N GLU A 34 -10.18 7.32 15.46
CA GLU A 34 -9.52 6.14 14.91
C GLU A 34 -9.77 6.08 13.40
N ILE A 35 -8.72 5.80 12.63
CA ILE A 35 -8.75 5.67 11.17
C ILE A 35 -8.34 4.25 10.78
N THR A 36 -9.17 3.55 10.02
CA THR A 36 -8.90 2.18 9.55
C THR A 36 -9.25 2.01 8.07
N LEU A 37 -8.75 0.93 7.47
CA LEU A 37 -9.02 0.61 6.07
C LEU A 37 -10.52 0.45 5.79
N PRO A 38 -11.02 0.90 4.63
CA PRO A 38 -12.38 0.62 4.20
C PRO A 38 -12.56 -0.86 3.80
N PRO A 39 -13.80 -1.34 3.62
CA PRO A 39 -14.08 -2.72 3.19
C PRO A 39 -13.42 -3.12 1.86
N LYS A 40 -13.02 -2.13 1.03
CA LYS A 40 -12.26 -2.32 -0.21
C LYS A 40 -10.76 -2.58 -0.01
N GLY A 41 -10.28 -2.56 1.23
CA GLY A 41 -8.94 -3.01 1.61
C GLY A 41 -7.79 -2.03 1.34
N VAL A 42 -8.07 -0.89 0.70
CA VAL A 42 -7.08 0.17 0.41
C VAL A 42 -7.73 1.53 0.62
N TYR A 43 -6.94 2.51 1.06
CA TYR A 43 -7.37 3.89 1.22
C TYR A 43 -7.58 4.60 -0.11
N ALA A 44 -6.71 4.32 -1.09
CA ALA A 44 -6.80 4.86 -2.43
C ALA A 44 -6.11 3.94 -3.43
N GLN A 45 -6.51 4.03 -4.69
CA GLN A 45 -5.83 3.37 -5.79
C GLN A 45 -5.82 4.26 -7.04
N THR A 46 -4.80 4.14 -7.87
CA THR A 46 -4.75 4.77 -9.19
C THR A 46 -3.99 3.91 -10.20
N GLU A 47 -4.55 3.78 -11.41
CA GLU A 47 -3.88 3.15 -12.56
C GLU A 47 -3.14 4.17 -13.43
N ASN A 48 -3.35 5.47 -13.16
CA ASN A 48 -2.72 6.56 -13.91
C ASN A 48 -1.72 7.30 -13.02
N ARG A 49 -0.43 6.96 -13.18
CA ARG A 49 0.68 7.55 -12.43
C ARG A 49 0.69 9.08 -12.49
N GLU A 50 0.43 9.65 -13.67
CA GLU A 50 0.47 11.09 -13.90
C GLU A 50 -0.73 11.81 -13.28
N GLN A 51 -1.89 11.13 -13.24
CA GLN A 51 -3.09 11.68 -12.60
C GLN A 51 -2.98 11.65 -11.07
N GLY A 52 -2.30 10.65 -10.49
CA GLY A 52 -2.26 10.47 -9.05
C GLY A 52 -3.57 9.94 -8.46
N PHE A 53 -3.73 10.08 -7.15
CA PHE A 53 -4.91 9.66 -6.41
C PHE A 53 -5.91 10.82 -6.30
N THR A 54 -7.09 10.63 -6.88
CA THR A 54 -8.16 11.64 -6.91
C THR A 54 -9.21 11.42 -5.83
N ARG A 55 -9.09 10.34 -5.05
CA ARG A 55 -10.04 9.96 -4.01
C ARG A 55 -9.34 9.19 -2.91
N VAL A 56 -9.72 9.49 -1.67
CA VAL A 56 -9.33 8.71 -0.49
C VAL A 56 -10.60 8.26 0.22
N THR A 57 -10.68 6.97 0.54
CA THR A 57 -11.77 6.37 1.31
C THR A 57 -11.19 5.75 2.58
N LEU A 58 -11.79 6.03 3.73
CA LEU A 58 -11.34 5.47 5.01
C LEU A 58 -12.53 5.24 5.94
N LEU A 59 -12.35 4.39 6.94
CA LEU A 59 -13.28 4.30 8.06
C LEU A 59 -12.81 5.21 9.19
N ALA A 60 -13.73 5.98 9.76
CA ALA A 60 -13.49 6.82 10.92
C ALA A 60 -14.41 6.42 12.08
N LYS A 61 -13.86 6.35 13.30
CA LYS A 61 -14.60 6.08 14.52
C LYS A 61 -14.18 7.04 15.63
N ASN A 62 -15.16 7.60 16.34
CA ASN A 62 -14.87 8.41 17.51
C ASN A 62 -14.45 7.50 18.67
N THR A 63 -13.22 7.70 19.15
CA THR A 63 -12.62 6.97 20.28
C THR A 63 -12.29 7.91 21.44
N THR A 64 -12.89 9.10 21.47
CA THR A 64 -12.71 10.08 22.54
C THR A 64 -13.08 9.47 23.89
N PRO A 65 -12.34 9.72 24.97
CA PRO A 65 -12.73 9.33 26.33
C PRO A 65 -14.10 9.90 26.75
N ASP A 66 -14.57 9.49 27.93
CA ASP A 66 -15.68 10.13 28.66
C ASP A 66 -17.02 10.25 27.92
N GLU A 67 -17.29 9.35 26.98
CA GLU A 67 -18.55 9.29 26.22
C GLU A 67 -18.88 10.57 25.43
N GLU A 68 -17.89 11.42 25.14
CA GLU A 68 -18.07 12.60 24.29
C GLU A 68 -18.40 12.21 22.85
N GLU A 69 -19.52 12.72 22.34
CA GLU A 69 -20.00 12.52 20.97
C GLU A 69 -19.49 13.62 20.03
N MET A 70 -19.21 13.27 18.77
CA MET A 70 -18.83 14.20 17.71
C MET A 70 -20.02 14.42 16.78
N THR A 71 -20.74 15.52 16.93
CA THR A 71 -21.99 15.79 16.18
C THR A 71 -22.06 17.19 15.60
N ASN A 72 -22.80 17.39 14.51
CA ASN A 72 -22.99 18.71 13.91
C ASN A 72 -21.66 19.45 13.60
N GLY A 73 -20.72 18.77 12.95
CA GLY A 73 -19.43 19.34 12.56
C GLY A 73 -19.06 19.12 11.10
N SER A 74 -18.07 19.87 10.64
CA SER A 74 -17.40 19.65 9.36
C SER A 74 -16.30 18.61 9.50
N ILE A 75 -16.09 17.80 8.46
CA ILE A 75 -15.03 16.81 8.40
C ILE A 75 -14.19 17.03 7.14
N GLU A 76 -12.88 17.14 7.31
CA GLU A 76 -11.91 17.32 6.22
C GLU A 76 -10.76 16.32 6.37
N LEU A 77 -10.16 15.94 5.24
CA LEU A 77 -8.92 15.18 5.22
C LEU A 77 -7.75 16.12 4.95
N VAL A 78 -6.75 16.09 5.82
CA VAL A 78 -5.44 16.69 5.56
C VAL A 78 -4.45 15.58 5.21
N VAL A 79 -3.93 15.63 3.99
CA VAL A 79 -2.86 14.75 3.54
C VAL A 79 -1.54 15.49 3.65
N ARG A 80 -0.57 14.94 4.37
CA ARG A 80 0.78 15.49 4.54
C ARG A 80 1.79 14.53 3.90
N TYR A 81 2.67 15.05 3.05
CA TYR A 81 3.66 14.25 2.33
C TYR A 81 4.88 15.08 1.92
N LYS A 82 5.95 14.41 1.51
CA LYS A 82 7.11 15.00 0.84
C LYS A 82 7.15 14.62 -0.63
N LYS A 83 7.60 15.54 -1.48
CA LYS A 83 7.87 15.27 -2.89
C LYS A 83 9.30 14.80 -3.08
N THR A 84 9.52 13.93 -4.05
CA THR A 84 10.87 13.58 -4.49
C THR A 84 11.49 14.75 -5.26
N LEU A 85 12.80 14.95 -5.11
CA LEU A 85 13.52 15.98 -5.87
C LEU A 85 13.65 15.56 -7.33
N ASN A 86 13.54 16.54 -8.24
CA ASN A 86 13.69 16.33 -9.68
C ASN A 86 12.79 15.21 -10.26
N ASN A 87 11.64 14.96 -9.62
CA ASN A 87 10.71 13.89 -9.99
C ASN A 87 11.35 12.50 -10.02
N GLN A 88 12.31 12.25 -9.12
CA GLN A 88 12.93 10.93 -9.00
C GLN A 88 11.89 9.87 -8.63
N ASP A 89 12.09 8.66 -9.17
CA ASP A 89 11.20 7.52 -8.92
C ASP A 89 11.42 6.99 -7.49
N PRO A 90 10.41 7.01 -6.58
CA PRO A 90 10.57 6.46 -5.24
C PRO A 90 10.57 4.93 -5.20
N PHE A 91 10.29 4.24 -6.31
CA PHE A 91 10.16 2.78 -6.40
C PHE A 91 11.50 2.11 -6.75
N GLN A 92 12.49 2.25 -5.87
CA GLN A 92 13.84 1.76 -6.09
C GLN A 92 14.53 1.34 -4.78
N PRO A 93 15.54 0.43 -4.82
CA PRO A 93 16.16 -0.16 -3.63
C PRO A 93 17.11 0.75 -2.86
N TYR A 94 16.96 2.07 -2.98
CA TYR A 94 17.87 3.03 -2.36
C TYR A 94 17.13 4.32 -1.97
N PRO A 95 17.68 5.08 -1.01
CA PRO A 95 17.06 6.32 -0.54
C PRO A 95 16.88 7.33 -1.69
N VAL A 96 15.72 7.96 -1.71
CA VAL A 96 15.41 9.04 -2.66
C VAL A 96 15.51 10.40 -1.98
N PRO A 97 16.27 11.34 -2.55
CA PRO A 97 16.24 12.74 -2.15
C PRO A 97 14.83 13.35 -2.21
N THR A 98 14.47 14.10 -1.18
CA THR A 98 13.14 14.72 -1.03
C THR A 98 13.26 16.21 -0.74
N GLU A 99 12.16 16.94 -0.94
CA GLU A 99 12.07 18.32 -0.47
C GLU A 99 12.19 18.39 1.07
N ASP A 100 12.81 19.46 1.57
CA ASP A 100 12.97 19.66 3.02
C ASP A 100 11.61 19.87 3.70
N SER A 101 10.72 20.63 3.06
CA SER A 101 9.38 20.96 3.56
C SER A 101 8.34 19.92 3.19
N PHE A 102 7.33 19.76 4.06
CA PHE A 102 6.13 19.00 3.74
C PHE A 102 5.19 19.79 2.82
N SER A 103 4.57 19.08 1.89
CA SER A 103 3.41 19.50 1.13
C SER A 103 2.13 19.02 1.81
N TYR A 104 1.03 19.73 1.56
CA TYR A 104 -0.27 19.45 2.17
C TYR A 104 -1.39 19.53 1.13
N ILE A 105 -2.38 18.64 1.26
CA ILE A 105 -3.67 18.72 0.57
C ILE A 105 -4.76 18.75 1.65
N VAL A 106 -5.69 19.69 1.54
CA VAL A 106 -6.93 19.69 2.32
C VAL A 106 -8.04 19.28 1.37
N ALA A 107 -8.65 18.12 1.63
CA ALA A 107 -9.65 17.51 0.79
C ALA A 107 -11.02 17.53 1.50
N PRO A 108 -12.07 18.05 0.85
CA PRO A 108 -13.41 18.05 1.41
C PRO A 108 -14.02 16.64 1.38
N LEU A 109 -14.97 16.40 2.29
CA LEU A 109 -15.82 15.22 2.25
C LEU A 109 -16.77 15.30 1.05
N LEU A 110 -16.93 14.18 0.32
CA LEU A 110 -17.82 14.10 -0.84
C LEU A 110 -19.30 14.16 -0.47
N ASP A 111 -19.70 13.53 0.63
CA ASP A 111 -21.08 13.59 1.12
C ASP A 111 -21.22 14.71 2.17
N PRO A 112 -21.83 15.85 1.82
CA PRO A 112 -21.98 16.97 2.76
C PRO A 112 -22.98 16.70 3.88
N ASN A 113 -23.76 15.61 3.82
CA ASN A 113 -24.76 15.29 4.84
C ASN A 113 -24.15 14.57 6.05
N ILE A 114 -22.93 14.05 5.92
CA ILE A 114 -22.21 13.44 7.03
C ILE A 114 -21.58 14.55 7.87
N ASN A 115 -22.13 14.77 9.06
CA ASN A 115 -21.71 15.82 9.99
C ASN A 115 -21.36 15.29 11.39
N SER A 116 -21.16 13.99 11.53
CA SER A 116 -20.86 13.34 12.80
C SER A 116 -19.91 12.16 12.58
N ILE A 117 -19.12 11.84 13.60
CA ILE A 117 -18.30 10.62 13.64
C ILE A 117 -18.75 9.82 14.86
N PRO A 118 -19.50 8.72 14.69
CA PRO A 118 -20.09 8.00 15.81
C PRO A 118 -19.06 7.15 16.56
N ARG A 119 -19.40 6.85 17.82
CA ARG A 119 -18.63 5.93 18.69
C ARG A 119 -19.00 4.47 18.49
N SER A 120 -20.25 4.19 18.13
CA SER A 120 -20.81 2.83 18.12
C SER A 120 -20.18 1.93 17.06
N GLN A 121 -19.98 2.46 15.86
CA GLN A 121 -19.38 1.76 14.73
C GLN A 121 -18.60 2.74 13.84
N PRO A 122 -17.54 2.29 13.17
CA PRO A 122 -16.87 3.11 12.17
C PRO A 122 -17.83 3.50 11.02
N ILE A 123 -17.67 4.70 10.49
CA ILE A 123 -18.37 5.16 9.29
C ILE A 123 -17.38 5.33 8.14
N GLU A 124 -17.83 5.07 6.92
CA GLU A 124 -17.04 5.31 5.73
C GLU A 124 -17.08 6.80 5.35
N LEU A 125 -15.90 7.39 5.19
CA LEU A 125 -15.71 8.74 4.72
C LEU A 125 -14.98 8.69 3.38
N VAL A 126 -15.49 9.44 2.40
CA VAL A 126 -14.91 9.52 1.06
C VAL A 126 -14.56 10.97 0.77
N PHE A 127 -13.29 11.25 0.51
CA PHE A 127 -12.77 12.60 0.28
C PHE A 127 -12.44 12.82 -1.20
N ASP A 128 -12.69 14.04 -1.67
CA ASP A 128 -12.42 14.45 -3.05
C ASP A 128 -11.05 15.11 -3.18
N LEU A 129 -10.16 14.49 -3.96
CA LEU A 129 -8.87 15.05 -4.34
C LEU A 129 -8.82 15.38 -5.84
N SER A 130 -9.95 15.36 -6.57
CA SER A 130 -9.96 15.55 -8.03
C SER A 130 -9.37 16.89 -8.50
N GLN A 131 -9.50 17.95 -7.68
CA GLN A 131 -8.95 19.28 -7.99
C GLN A 131 -7.46 19.41 -7.69
N ASN A 132 -6.95 18.61 -6.75
CA ASN A 132 -5.54 18.58 -6.38
C ASN A 132 -5.13 17.13 -6.03
N PRO A 133 -4.95 16.28 -7.06
CA PRO A 133 -4.68 14.86 -6.83
C PRO A 133 -3.40 14.65 -6.05
N LEU A 134 -3.38 13.65 -5.17
CA LEU A 134 -2.17 13.26 -4.48
C LEU A 134 -1.21 12.59 -5.48
N PRO A 135 0.02 13.10 -5.68
CA PRO A 135 0.94 12.51 -6.64
C PRO A 135 1.42 11.12 -6.22
N VAL A 136 1.84 10.30 -7.18
CA VAL A 136 2.42 8.97 -6.92
C VAL A 136 3.89 9.06 -6.46
N ASN A 137 4.64 10.07 -6.90
CA ASN A 137 6.06 10.22 -6.59
C ASN A 137 6.29 10.98 -5.28
N ILE A 138 5.82 10.40 -4.16
CA ILE A 138 5.86 11.02 -2.83
C ILE A 138 6.41 10.06 -1.77
N THR A 139 6.80 10.63 -0.64
CA THR A 139 7.33 9.93 0.54
C THR A 139 6.76 10.55 1.81
N ASP A 140 6.99 9.93 2.97
CA ASP A 140 6.65 10.50 4.28
C ASP A 140 5.15 10.86 4.36
N LEU A 141 4.30 9.95 3.86
CA LEU A 141 2.87 10.17 3.67
C LEU A 141 2.07 9.89 4.95
N SER A 142 1.15 10.78 5.30
CA SER A 142 0.25 10.59 6.43
C SER A 142 -1.11 11.26 6.18
N PHE A 143 -2.14 10.68 6.77
CA PHE A 143 -3.50 11.20 6.77
C PHE A 143 -3.89 11.76 8.13
N GLN A 144 -4.64 12.85 8.09
CA GLN A 144 -5.28 13.41 9.27
C GLN A 144 -6.74 13.68 8.96
N VAL A 145 -7.64 13.08 9.73
CA VAL A 145 -9.07 13.43 9.65
C VAL A 145 -9.33 14.51 10.68
N VAL A 146 -9.70 15.69 10.20
CA VAL A 146 -9.99 16.86 11.03
C VAL A 146 -11.50 17.01 11.13
N TYR A 147 -12.01 16.91 12.34
CA TYR A 147 -13.40 17.21 12.69
C TYR A 147 -13.45 18.55 13.42
N LYS A 148 -14.40 19.41 13.05
CA LYS A 148 -14.67 20.66 13.75
C LYS A 148 -16.17 20.83 13.97
N GLY A 149 -16.61 20.84 15.21
CA GLY A 149 -18.05 20.86 15.54
C GLY A 149 -18.31 20.72 17.02
N VAL A 150 -19.37 19.98 17.38
CA VAL A 150 -19.71 19.70 18.79
C VAL A 150 -18.94 18.47 19.29
N LEU A 151 -18.22 18.62 20.40
CA LEU A 151 -17.61 17.52 21.14
C LEU A 151 -18.21 17.45 22.55
N GLY A 152 -19.04 16.45 22.81
CA GLY A 152 -19.79 16.35 24.06
C GLY A 152 -20.73 17.55 24.23
N GLN A 153 -20.41 18.46 25.16
CA GLN A 153 -21.17 19.69 25.41
C GLN A 153 -20.51 20.96 24.83
N GLU A 154 -19.34 20.84 24.22
CA GLU A 154 -18.57 21.97 23.71
C GLU A 154 -18.87 22.21 22.23
N GLU A 155 -19.23 23.45 21.88
CA GLU A 155 -19.34 23.89 20.49
C GLU A 155 -17.99 24.39 19.95
N GLY A 156 -17.70 24.09 18.69
CA GLY A 156 -16.49 24.57 18.01
C GLY A 156 -15.21 23.82 18.39
N ALA A 157 -15.33 22.66 19.03
CA ALA A 157 -14.22 21.78 19.35
C ALA A 157 -13.58 21.22 18.07
N VAL A 158 -12.29 20.88 18.17
CA VAL A 158 -11.51 20.27 17.08
C VAL A 158 -11.02 18.90 17.52
N ALA A 159 -11.26 17.88 16.72
CA ALA A 159 -10.72 16.55 16.92
C ALA A 159 -9.90 16.14 15.69
N VAL A 160 -8.78 15.46 15.92
CA VAL A 160 -7.90 15.02 14.84
C VAL A 160 -7.55 13.55 15.03
N GLY A 161 -7.85 12.75 14.00
CA GLY A 161 -7.32 11.40 13.87
C GLY A 161 -6.06 11.42 13.03
N PHE A 162 -5.03 10.67 13.42
CA PHE A 162 -3.79 10.55 12.67
C PHE A 162 -3.61 9.12 12.19
N LYS A 163 -3.19 8.96 10.94
CA LYS A 163 -2.82 7.68 10.37
C LYS A 163 -1.57 7.83 9.52
N ASP A 164 -0.52 7.13 9.91
CA ASP A 164 0.59 6.83 9.02
C ASP A 164 0.13 5.69 8.10
N VAL A 165 0.28 5.88 6.79
CA VAL A 165 -0.17 4.97 5.74
C VAL A 165 1.02 4.61 4.86
N SER A 166 0.95 3.50 4.15
CA SER A 166 1.99 3.16 3.19
C SER A 166 2.18 4.30 2.18
N GLU A 167 3.42 4.54 1.77
CA GLU A 167 3.67 5.28 0.54
C GLU A 167 2.96 4.60 -0.66
N PRO A 168 2.79 5.32 -1.78
CA PRO A 168 2.30 4.71 -3.02
C PRO A 168 2.98 3.37 -3.28
N THR A 169 2.22 2.30 -3.17
CA THR A 169 2.75 0.94 -3.27
C THR A 169 2.43 0.43 -4.66
N PRO A 170 3.43 0.17 -5.51
CA PRO A 170 3.19 -0.39 -6.83
C PRO A 170 2.75 -1.84 -6.71
N ILE A 171 1.77 -2.24 -7.52
CA ILE A 171 1.36 -3.63 -7.68
C ILE A 171 1.92 -4.11 -9.01
N ASP A 172 3.01 -4.87 -8.90
CA ASP A 172 3.80 -5.37 -10.01
C ASP A 172 3.31 -6.79 -10.37
N ILE A 173 2.76 -6.95 -11.57
CA ILE A 173 2.14 -8.20 -12.04
C ILE A 173 2.94 -8.76 -13.21
N TYR A 174 3.18 -10.07 -13.18
CA TYR A 174 4.05 -10.76 -14.13
C TYR A 174 3.51 -12.15 -14.52
N ASN A 175 3.34 -12.40 -15.82
CA ASN A 175 3.08 -13.74 -16.34
C ASN A 175 4.38 -14.33 -16.90
N ASP A 176 5.00 -15.21 -16.12
CA ASP A 176 6.30 -15.85 -16.38
C ASP A 176 6.19 -17.14 -17.20
N MET A 177 5.00 -17.44 -17.73
CA MET A 177 4.73 -18.69 -18.45
C MET A 177 5.30 -18.73 -19.87
N ASP A 178 6.10 -17.74 -20.31
CA ASP A 178 6.91 -17.84 -21.53
C ASP A 178 8.23 -18.62 -21.31
N ARG A 179 8.55 -18.93 -20.06
CA ARG A 179 9.63 -19.84 -19.67
C ARG A 179 9.08 -21.02 -18.89
N VAL A 180 9.87 -22.09 -18.85
CA VAL A 180 9.61 -23.25 -18.00
C VAL A 180 10.93 -23.75 -17.42
N CYS A 181 10.92 -24.08 -16.12
CA CYS A 181 12.08 -24.61 -15.42
C CYS A 181 12.09 -26.14 -15.54
N LEU A 182 13.06 -26.67 -16.28
CA LEU A 182 13.22 -28.10 -16.54
C LEU A 182 14.58 -28.58 -16.04
N ASN A 183 14.59 -29.53 -15.10
CA ASN A 183 15.81 -30.11 -14.53
C ASN A 183 16.82 -29.05 -14.04
N GLY A 184 16.33 -27.96 -13.47
CA GLY A 184 17.15 -26.84 -12.96
C GLY A 184 17.71 -25.90 -14.03
N SER A 185 17.24 -25.98 -15.28
CA SER A 185 17.59 -25.08 -16.36
C SER A 185 16.34 -24.41 -16.96
N TRP A 186 16.48 -23.15 -17.38
CA TRP A 186 15.40 -22.42 -18.04
C TRP A 186 15.34 -22.75 -19.53
N TYR A 187 14.12 -22.99 -20.01
CA TYR A 187 13.83 -23.16 -21.43
C TYR A 187 12.73 -22.19 -21.86
N ALA A 188 12.74 -21.81 -23.14
CA ALA A 188 11.57 -21.18 -23.74
C ALA A 188 10.40 -22.17 -23.71
N ALA A 189 9.26 -21.75 -23.15
CA ALA A 189 8.08 -22.58 -23.09
C ALA A 189 7.61 -22.93 -24.52
N GLY A 190 7.23 -24.20 -24.73
CA GLY A 190 6.80 -24.74 -26.02
C GLY A 190 7.91 -24.92 -27.07
N SER A 191 9.17 -24.65 -26.72
CA SER A 191 10.29 -24.87 -27.64
C SER A 191 10.57 -26.37 -27.88
N PRO A 192 11.12 -26.77 -29.04
CA PRO A 192 11.55 -28.14 -29.28
C PRO A 192 12.51 -28.66 -28.20
N GLU A 193 13.38 -27.80 -27.68
CA GLU A 193 14.31 -28.13 -26.61
C GLU A 193 13.59 -28.43 -25.30
N ALA A 194 12.54 -27.68 -24.96
CA ALA A 194 11.71 -27.90 -23.78
C ALA A 194 10.90 -29.19 -23.91
N ILE A 195 10.25 -29.41 -25.06
CA ILE A 195 9.46 -30.61 -25.35
C ILE A 195 10.35 -31.85 -25.25
N ALA A 196 11.54 -31.83 -25.84
CA ALA A 196 12.48 -32.96 -25.79
C ALA A 196 12.96 -33.34 -24.36
N GLN A 197 12.74 -32.49 -23.34
CA GLN A 197 13.03 -32.86 -21.95
C GLN A 197 11.95 -33.73 -21.30
N VAL A 198 10.72 -33.67 -21.82
CA VAL A 198 9.53 -34.27 -21.21
C VAL A 198 8.86 -35.32 -22.10
N ASP A 199 9.11 -35.25 -23.41
CA ASP A 199 8.63 -36.17 -24.45
C ASP A 199 9.29 -37.55 -24.29
N LEU A 200 8.54 -38.47 -23.69
CA LEU A 200 9.00 -39.82 -23.35
C LEU A 200 8.88 -40.79 -24.52
N ASP A 201 7.91 -40.60 -25.42
CA ASP A 201 7.64 -41.49 -26.55
C ASP A 201 8.25 -41.01 -27.88
N HIS A 202 8.86 -39.82 -27.86
CA HIS A 202 9.61 -39.18 -28.93
C HIS A 202 8.75 -38.84 -30.16
N ASP A 203 7.48 -38.50 -29.93
CA ASP A 203 6.56 -38.08 -31.00
C ASP A 203 6.67 -36.59 -31.37
N GLY A 204 7.43 -35.82 -30.59
CA GLY A 204 7.69 -34.40 -30.77
C GLY A 204 6.66 -33.47 -30.14
N ILE A 205 5.79 -33.98 -29.28
CA ILE A 205 4.75 -33.25 -28.56
C ILE A 205 4.87 -33.58 -27.06
N ALA A 206 4.54 -32.63 -26.18
CA ALA A 206 4.40 -32.91 -24.75
C ALA A 206 2.94 -33.25 -24.44
N GLU A 207 2.65 -34.43 -23.92
CA GLU A 207 1.29 -34.95 -23.77
C GLU A 207 0.84 -35.19 -22.32
N PRO A 208 -0.48 -35.32 -22.04
CA PRO A 208 -0.97 -35.63 -20.69
C PRO A 208 -0.38 -36.94 -20.14
N GLY A 209 0.43 -36.83 -19.09
CA GLY A 209 1.26 -37.92 -18.57
C GLY A 209 2.74 -37.53 -18.49
N GLU A 210 3.12 -36.52 -19.25
CA GLU A 210 4.42 -35.87 -19.26
C GLU A 210 4.36 -34.51 -18.53
N GLY A 211 5.44 -33.72 -18.64
CA GLY A 211 5.48 -32.37 -18.10
C GLY A 211 4.81 -31.38 -19.06
N ASP A 212 3.92 -30.53 -18.53
CA ASP A 212 3.41 -29.40 -19.30
C ASP A 212 4.50 -28.33 -19.42
N VAL A 213 4.89 -28.06 -20.66
CA VAL A 213 5.98 -27.13 -21.03
C VAL A 213 5.49 -25.98 -21.90
N TYR A 214 4.20 -25.88 -22.18
CA TYR A 214 3.67 -24.88 -23.11
C TYR A 214 3.46 -23.52 -22.45
N PRO A 215 3.44 -22.43 -23.24
CA PRO A 215 3.13 -21.12 -22.73
C PRO A 215 1.63 -20.90 -22.56
N HIS A 216 1.25 -20.19 -21.50
CA HIS A 216 -0.15 -19.90 -21.19
C HIS A 216 -0.42 -18.41 -20.97
N ASP A 217 -1.50 -17.92 -21.56
CA ASP A 217 -2.03 -16.59 -21.27
C ASP A 217 -2.95 -16.69 -20.05
N LEU A 218 -3.17 -15.56 -19.38
CA LEU A 218 -4.17 -15.42 -18.32
C LEU A 218 -5.31 -14.55 -18.81
N LYS A 219 -6.54 -15.02 -18.63
CA LYS A 219 -7.75 -14.27 -18.96
C LYS A 219 -8.54 -13.95 -17.71
N ASP A 220 -9.05 -12.74 -17.68
CA ASP A 220 -9.91 -12.25 -16.61
C ASP A 220 -9.24 -12.41 -15.23
N LEU A 221 -8.05 -11.83 -15.10
CA LEU A 221 -7.36 -11.75 -13.82
C LEU A 221 -8.03 -10.68 -12.97
N TYR A 222 -8.76 -11.13 -11.95
CA TYR A 222 -9.35 -10.28 -10.92
C TYR A 222 -8.45 -10.28 -9.69
N ILE A 223 -8.14 -9.09 -9.17
CA ILE A 223 -7.38 -8.91 -7.94
C ILE A 223 -8.22 -8.10 -6.96
N ARG A 224 -8.28 -8.57 -5.71
CA ARG A 224 -8.96 -7.90 -4.60
C ARG A 224 -7.97 -7.62 -3.48
N PHE A 225 -7.91 -6.37 -3.03
CA PHE A 225 -7.17 -5.99 -1.83
C PHE A 225 -8.06 -6.09 -0.59
N SER A 226 -7.44 -6.36 0.55
CA SER A 226 -8.13 -6.54 1.83
C SER A 226 -7.19 -6.24 2.99
N SER A 227 -7.75 -5.89 4.15
CA SER A 227 -6.96 -5.78 5.37
C SER A 227 -6.31 -7.13 5.71
N ALA A 228 -5.07 -7.10 6.22
CA ALA A 228 -4.39 -8.30 6.71
C ALA A 228 -5.19 -9.03 7.81
N ALA A 229 -6.01 -8.29 8.58
CA ALA A 229 -6.86 -8.86 9.63
C ALA A 229 -8.13 -9.54 9.10
N SER A 230 -8.55 -9.25 7.86
CA SER A 230 -9.74 -9.82 7.24
C SER A 230 -9.52 -10.05 5.73
N PRO A 231 -8.63 -10.99 5.37
CA PRO A 231 -8.29 -11.29 3.98
C PRO A 231 -9.52 -11.77 3.18
N GLN A 232 -9.67 -11.32 1.93
CA GLN A 232 -10.81 -11.65 1.08
C GLN A 232 -10.37 -12.21 -0.28
N ASN A 233 -11.12 -13.21 -0.78
CA ASN A 233 -10.93 -13.74 -2.13
C ASN A 233 -11.42 -12.73 -3.18
N ALA A 234 -10.77 -12.71 -4.34
CA ALA A 234 -11.28 -12.02 -5.52
C ALA A 234 -12.38 -12.84 -6.22
N SER A 235 -13.28 -12.15 -6.90
CA SER A 235 -14.23 -12.76 -7.83
C SER A 235 -14.54 -11.80 -8.99
N SER A 236 -15.28 -12.28 -10.00
CA SER A 236 -15.74 -11.45 -11.12
C SER A 236 -16.72 -10.34 -10.74
N THR A 237 -17.30 -10.39 -9.54
CA THR A 237 -18.20 -9.35 -9.02
C THR A 237 -17.57 -8.52 -7.90
N GLU A 238 -16.44 -8.98 -7.38
CA GLU A 238 -15.84 -8.48 -6.15
C GLU A 238 -14.32 -8.37 -6.31
N TYR A 239 -13.88 -7.25 -6.88
CA TYR A 239 -12.48 -6.98 -7.22
C TYR A 239 -12.13 -5.48 -7.13
N ASN A 240 -10.83 -5.19 -7.03
CA ASN A 240 -10.25 -3.84 -7.11
C ASN A 240 -9.62 -3.57 -8.48
N LEU A 241 -9.03 -4.58 -9.10
CA LEU A 241 -8.37 -4.52 -10.40
C LEU A 241 -8.82 -5.70 -11.26
N HIS A 242 -9.08 -5.45 -12.54
CA HIS A 242 -9.37 -6.48 -13.55
C HIS A 242 -8.45 -6.30 -14.75
N ILE A 243 -7.74 -7.36 -15.10
CA ILE A 243 -6.90 -7.42 -16.29
C ILE A 243 -7.55 -8.45 -17.24
N PRO A 244 -8.17 -8.00 -18.36
CA PRO A 244 -8.90 -8.90 -19.25
C PRO A 244 -8.03 -9.98 -19.89
N LEU A 245 -6.79 -9.63 -20.23
CA LEU A 245 -5.81 -10.54 -20.81
C LEU A 245 -4.40 -10.15 -20.33
N LEU A 246 -3.64 -11.13 -19.86
CA LEU A 246 -2.24 -11.02 -19.51
C LEU A 246 -1.48 -12.15 -20.21
N VAL A 247 -0.80 -11.80 -21.29
CA VAL A 247 -0.17 -12.75 -22.19
C VAL A 247 1.11 -13.34 -21.58
N ALA A 248 1.46 -14.59 -21.92
CA ALA A 248 2.72 -15.21 -21.51
C ALA A 248 3.90 -14.37 -22.02
N GLY A 249 4.78 -13.96 -21.11
CA GLY A 249 5.92 -13.11 -21.45
C GLY A 249 5.56 -11.65 -21.77
N ASP A 250 4.28 -11.25 -21.67
CA ASP A 250 3.95 -9.83 -21.66
C ASP A 250 4.59 -9.21 -20.42
N TYR A 251 5.56 -8.35 -20.72
CA TYR A 251 6.55 -7.82 -19.79
C TYR A 251 5.90 -7.02 -18.67
N PHE A 252 6.45 -7.21 -17.47
CA PHE A 252 6.36 -6.38 -16.28
C PHE A 252 5.30 -5.28 -16.34
N ILE A 253 4.28 -5.47 -15.53
CA ILE A 253 3.19 -4.52 -15.50
C ILE A 253 3.01 -3.98 -14.10
N ARG A 254 3.59 -2.80 -13.88
CA ARG A 254 3.17 -1.89 -12.81
C ARG A 254 1.83 -1.29 -13.20
N ARG A 255 0.73 -1.97 -12.87
CA ARG A 255 -0.62 -1.54 -13.27
C ARG A 255 -1.21 -0.48 -12.37
N VAL A 256 -1.10 -0.67 -11.06
CA VAL A 256 -1.82 0.14 -10.09
C VAL A 256 -0.90 0.51 -8.94
N PHE A 257 -1.10 1.71 -8.42
CA PHE A 257 -0.52 2.16 -7.16
C PHE A 257 -1.62 2.19 -6.12
N VAL A 258 -1.33 1.70 -4.92
CA VAL A 258 -2.28 1.68 -3.81
C VAL A 258 -1.73 2.38 -2.58
N LEU A 259 -2.63 2.95 -1.78
CA LEU A 259 -2.35 3.43 -0.43
C LEU A 259 -3.08 2.51 0.54
N SER A 260 -2.37 1.96 1.52
CA SER A 260 -2.93 1.00 2.47
C SER A 260 -2.28 1.15 3.85
N ASP A 261 -2.57 0.21 4.74
CA ASP A 261 -1.69 -0.09 5.86
C ASP A 261 -0.37 -0.73 5.35
N TYR A 262 0.70 -0.71 6.15
CA TYR A 262 1.97 -1.36 5.79
C TYR A 262 1.86 -2.89 5.63
N GLU A 263 0.82 -3.50 6.20
CA GLU A 263 0.49 -4.91 6.00
C GLU A 263 -0.95 -5.01 5.50
N PHE A 264 -1.12 -5.64 4.35
CA PHE A 264 -2.42 -5.93 3.77
C PHE A 264 -2.37 -7.26 3.01
N SER A 265 -3.48 -7.67 2.41
CA SER A 265 -3.54 -8.91 1.62
C SER A 265 -4.14 -8.64 0.26
N TYR A 266 -3.71 -9.41 -0.73
CA TYR A 266 -4.37 -9.49 -2.03
C TYR A 266 -4.84 -10.91 -2.30
N GLY A 267 -6.06 -11.03 -2.80
CA GLY A 267 -6.59 -12.25 -3.39
C GLY A 267 -6.64 -12.12 -4.91
N PHE A 268 -6.49 -13.22 -5.63
CA PHE A 268 -6.71 -13.23 -7.07
C PHE A 268 -7.45 -14.48 -7.56
N ILE A 269 -8.06 -14.36 -8.74
CA ILE A 269 -8.55 -15.46 -9.56
C ILE A 269 -8.36 -15.12 -11.03
N SER A 270 -7.96 -16.09 -11.84
CA SER A 270 -7.79 -15.94 -13.30
C SER A 270 -8.02 -17.26 -14.01
N GLN A 271 -8.46 -17.20 -15.27
CA GLN A 271 -8.51 -18.36 -16.16
C GLN A 271 -7.17 -18.52 -16.89
N VAL A 272 -6.71 -19.75 -17.06
CA VAL A 272 -5.55 -20.07 -17.89
C VAL A 272 -6.03 -20.32 -19.32
N LEU A 273 -5.42 -19.63 -20.28
CA LEU A 273 -5.68 -19.76 -21.70
C LEU A 273 -4.49 -20.40 -22.41
N LYS A 274 -4.79 -21.37 -23.25
CA LYS A 274 -3.84 -22.01 -24.15
C LYS A 274 -3.52 -21.10 -25.32
N ARG A 275 -2.25 -21.06 -25.75
CA ARG A 275 -1.85 -20.33 -26.96
C ARG A 275 -1.81 -21.20 -28.22
N ASP A 276 -1.49 -22.49 -28.10
CA ASP A 276 -1.18 -23.39 -29.23
C ASP A 276 -1.78 -24.81 -29.06
N VAL A 277 -1.14 -25.83 -29.66
CA VAL A 277 -1.45 -27.27 -29.66
C VAL A 277 -1.35 -27.93 -28.27
N ASP A 278 -1.34 -27.14 -27.22
CA ASP A 278 -1.26 -27.58 -25.83
C ASP A 278 -2.41 -28.57 -25.53
N PRO A 279 -2.09 -29.86 -25.32
CA PRO A 279 -3.09 -30.90 -25.09
C PRO A 279 -3.56 -30.96 -23.63
N PHE A 280 -2.96 -30.21 -22.70
CA PHE A 280 -3.22 -30.31 -21.26
C PHE A 280 -4.53 -29.63 -20.85
N THR A 281 -5.23 -30.15 -19.86
CA THR A 281 -6.41 -29.46 -19.31
C THR A 281 -5.98 -28.51 -18.21
N HIS A 282 -6.33 -27.22 -18.33
CA HIS A 282 -5.96 -26.21 -17.33
C HIS A 282 -7.11 -25.84 -16.41
N ALA A 283 -6.77 -25.71 -15.13
CA ALA A 283 -7.64 -25.09 -14.15
C ALA A 283 -7.38 -23.58 -14.10
N SER A 284 -8.27 -22.85 -13.42
CA SER A 284 -8.03 -21.45 -13.06
C SER A 284 -6.90 -21.33 -12.04
N TYR A 285 -6.17 -20.21 -12.10
CA TYR A 285 -5.39 -19.74 -10.95
C TYR A 285 -6.35 -19.19 -9.90
N GLY A 286 -6.20 -19.64 -8.66
CA GLY A 286 -7.02 -19.18 -7.53
C GLY A 286 -8.43 -19.81 -7.43
N PRO A 287 -9.27 -19.35 -6.48
CA PRO A 287 -9.01 -18.21 -5.60
C PRO A 287 -7.91 -18.50 -4.58
N THR A 288 -6.94 -17.59 -4.45
CA THR A 288 -5.87 -17.68 -3.45
C THR A 288 -5.59 -16.30 -2.89
N ILE A 289 -5.19 -16.24 -1.62
CA ILE A 289 -4.87 -15.00 -0.91
C ILE A 289 -3.43 -15.05 -0.43
N TYR A 290 -2.73 -13.94 -0.62
CA TYR A 290 -1.37 -13.74 -0.18
C TYR A 290 -1.25 -12.47 0.66
N PRO A 291 -0.40 -12.47 1.70
CA PRO A 291 -0.01 -11.24 2.36
C PRO A 291 0.79 -10.35 1.39
N TYR A 292 0.77 -9.05 1.64
CA TYR A 292 1.49 -8.04 0.89
C TYR A 292 1.99 -6.94 1.81
N LYS A 293 3.12 -6.34 1.46
CA LYS A 293 3.69 -5.24 2.22
C LYS A 293 3.45 -3.92 1.50
N GLY A 294 2.90 -2.96 2.22
CA GLY A 294 2.91 -1.57 1.81
C GLY A 294 4.34 -1.04 1.78
N LEU A 295 4.65 -0.24 0.78
CA LEU A 295 5.96 0.38 0.63
C LEU A 295 6.17 1.40 1.77
N LYS A 296 7.32 1.30 2.46
CA LYS A 296 7.76 2.26 3.48
C LYS A 296 8.97 3.04 3.00
N ASN A 297 8.78 4.33 2.78
CA ASN A 297 9.82 5.26 2.34
C ASN A 297 9.65 6.59 3.07
N GLN A 298 10.07 6.65 4.34
CA GLN A 298 9.86 7.81 5.19
C GLN A 298 10.95 7.99 6.24
N THR A 299 11.00 9.19 6.81
CA THR A 299 11.94 9.56 7.86
C THR A 299 11.20 9.65 9.19
N GLU A 300 11.62 8.84 10.15
CA GLU A 300 10.99 8.77 11.46
C GLU A 300 11.99 9.09 12.58
N PRO A 301 11.55 9.63 13.72
CA PRO A 301 12.37 9.70 14.92
C PRO A 301 12.85 8.30 15.32
N GLY A 302 14.16 8.14 15.50
CA GLY A 302 14.75 6.88 15.93
C GLY A 302 14.51 6.63 17.42
N THR A 303 14.33 5.36 17.79
CA THR A 303 14.41 4.96 19.19
C THR A 303 15.86 5.04 19.69
N PRO A 304 16.11 5.19 21.00
CA PRO A 304 17.46 5.16 21.56
C PRO A 304 18.27 3.94 21.09
N GLU A 305 17.63 2.76 21.03
CA GLU A 305 18.24 1.50 20.60
C GLU A 305 18.61 1.55 19.12
N ARG A 306 17.73 2.07 18.27
CA ARG A 306 17.98 2.17 16.83
C ARG A 306 19.06 3.20 16.52
N CYS A 307 19.05 4.35 17.19
CA CYS A 307 20.11 5.36 17.06
C CYS A 307 21.46 4.77 17.49
N ALA A 308 21.51 4.05 18.61
CA ALA A 308 22.72 3.39 19.08
C ALA A 308 23.23 2.31 18.11
N ALA A 309 22.34 1.49 17.54
CA ALA A 309 22.70 0.47 16.55
C ALA A 309 23.32 1.06 15.27
N LEU A 310 22.96 2.31 14.93
CA LEU A 310 23.52 3.05 13.80
C LEU A 310 24.68 3.97 14.21
N ASN A 311 25.12 3.90 15.47
CA ASN A 311 26.20 4.69 16.03
C ASN A 311 26.01 6.22 15.85
N VAL A 312 24.77 6.69 16.02
CA VAL A 312 24.40 8.11 15.97
C VAL A 312 23.83 8.59 17.32
N PRO A 313 24.09 9.84 17.75
CA PRO A 313 23.55 10.37 19.00
C PRO A 313 22.02 10.44 18.97
N TYR A 314 21.38 10.12 20.10
CA TYR A 314 19.95 10.35 20.31
C TYR A 314 19.69 11.80 20.76
N PRO A 315 18.64 12.48 20.27
CA PRO A 315 17.67 12.01 19.27
C PRO A 315 18.25 12.00 17.85
N CYS A 316 17.89 10.98 17.07
CA CYS A 316 18.26 10.85 15.66
C CYS A 316 17.01 10.66 14.79
N ASN A 317 17.17 10.87 13.48
CA ASN A 317 16.16 10.52 12.48
C ASN A 317 16.63 9.30 11.69
N ILE A 318 15.74 8.35 11.47
CA ILE A 318 15.99 7.11 10.72
C ILE A 318 15.28 7.21 9.38
N ARG A 319 16.03 7.04 8.30
CA ARG A 319 15.44 6.89 6.97
C ARG A 319 15.09 5.43 6.73
N TYR A 320 13.80 5.17 6.58
CA TYR A 320 13.27 3.94 6.01
C TYR A 320 13.11 4.13 4.50
N TYR A 321 13.47 3.12 3.74
CA TYR A 321 13.31 3.05 2.30
C TYR A 321 13.14 1.58 1.92
N PRO A 322 12.45 1.29 0.80
CA PRO A 322 12.21 -0.07 0.36
C PRO A 322 13.50 -0.68 -0.21
N ASP A 323 14.28 -1.40 0.60
CA ASP A 323 15.53 -2.04 0.20
C ASP A 323 15.36 -3.45 -0.37
N GLU A 324 14.16 -4.03 -0.28
CA GLU A 324 13.82 -5.40 -0.70
C GLU A 324 13.23 -5.49 -2.13
N PHE A 325 13.65 -4.64 -3.07
CA PHE A 325 13.25 -4.86 -4.47
C PHE A 325 13.90 -6.14 -5.01
N ASN A 326 13.07 -6.97 -5.64
CA ASN A 326 13.52 -8.20 -6.24
C ASN A 326 13.83 -7.98 -7.72
N LEU A 327 14.94 -8.54 -8.19
CA LEU A 327 15.29 -8.53 -9.60
C LEU A 327 14.63 -9.74 -10.27
N LEU A 328 13.80 -9.49 -11.29
CA LEU A 328 13.27 -10.52 -12.17
C LEU A 328 13.44 -10.06 -13.61
N ARG A 329 14.22 -10.82 -14.39
CA ARG A 329 14.51 -10.59 -15.81
C ARG A 329 14.91 -9.13 -16.10
N GLY A 330 15.79 -8.59 -15.25
CA GLY A 330 16.30 -7.23 -15.37
C GLY A 330 15.38 -6.11 -14.84
N GLN A 331 14.21 -6.42 -14.28
CA GLN A 331 13.29 -5.45 -13.70
C GLN A 331 13.30 -5.51 -12.16
N GLN A 332 13.30 -4.34 -11.52
CA GLN A 332 13.21 -4.20 -10.06
C GLN A 332 11.73 -4.17 -9.64
N LEU A 333 11.31 -5.17 -8.87
CA LEU A 333 9.92 -5.40 -8.49
C LEU A 333 9.76 -5.26 -6.97
N TRP A 334 8.79 -4.46 -6.54
CA TRP A 334 8.34 -4.48 -5.15
C TRP A 334 7.31 -5.59 -5.03
N GLU A 335 7.52 -6.57 -4.14
CA GLU A 335 6.58 -7.66 -3.82
C GLU A 335 5.72 -8.12 -5.03
N TRP A 336 6.08 -9.20 -5.72
CA TRP A 336 5.47 -9.47 -7.04
C TRP A 336 4.21 -10.34 -7.00
N VAL A 337 3.35 -10.19 -8.02
CA VAL A 337 2.32 -11.17 -8.37
C VAL A 337 2.78 -11.92 -9.61
N VAL A 338 3.43 -13.07 -9.42
CA VAL A 338 4.00 -13.87 -10.50
C VAL A 338 3.14 -15.10 -10.75
N PHE A 339 2.88 -15.37 -12.03
CA PHE A 339 2.24 -16.58 -12.51
C PHE A 339 3.26 -17.39 -13.32
N PRO A 340 3.92 -18.40 -12.71
CA PRO A 340 4.90 -19.22 -13.39
C PRO A 340 4.32 -20.53 -13.90
N ASN A 341 4.94 -21.11 -14.93
CA ASN A 341 4.70 -22.50 -15.30
C ASN A 341 5.16 -23.43 -14.17
N LEU A 342 4.55 -24.61 -14.08
CA LEU A 342 4.99 -25.62 -13.13
C LEU A 342 6.37 -26.14 -13.53
N SER A 343 7.28 -26.23 -12.55
CA SER A 343 8.61 -26.79 -12.75
C SER A 343 8.54 -28.31 -13.03
N TYR A 344 9.40 -28.84 -13.90
CA TYR A 344 9.49 -30.28 -14.17
C TYR A 344 10.92 -30.82 -14.05
N PRO A 345 11.14 -32.00 -13.41
CA PRO A 345 10.18 -32.72 -12.58
C PRO A 345 9.70 -31.83 -11.41
N PRO A 346 8.54 -32.13 -10.80
CA PRO A 346 7.98 -31.33 -9.73
C PRO A 346 8.99 -31.05 -8.61
N GLY A 347 9.14 -29.78 -8.24
CA GLY A 347 10.12 -29.33 -7.25
C GLY A 347 11.48 -28.94 -7.82
N SER A 348 11.64 -28.94 -9.15
CA SER A 348 12.82 -28.36 -9.79
C SER A 348 12.92 -26.86 -9.48
N SER A 349 14.15 -26.40 -9.23
CA SER A 349 14.44 -24.99 -8.94
C SER A 349 15.44 -24.49 -9.95
N CYS A 350 15.11 -23.37 -10.59
CA CYS A 350 15.99 -22.64 -11.50
C CYS A 350 16.44 -21.34 -10.84
N PRO A 351 17.64 -20.84 -11.16
CA PRO A 351 18.10 -19.56 -10.65
C PRO A 351 17.16 -18.44 -11.08
N LEU A 352 16.97 -17.41 -10.25
CA LEU A 352 16.24 -16.20 -10.66
C LEU A 352 16.98 -15.54 -11.82
N GLU A 353 16.30 -15.29 -12.94
CA GLU A 353 16.83 -14.58 -14.12
C GLU A 353 16.87 -13.07 -13.94
#